data_AF-A0A535D671-F1
#
_entry.id   AF-A0A535D671-F1
#
_cell.length_a   1.000
_cell.length_b   1.000
_cell.length_c   1.000
_cell.angle_alpha   90.00
_cell.angle_beta   90.00
_cell.angle_gamma   90.00
#
_symmetry.space_group_name_H-M   'P 1'
#
loop_
_entity.id
_entity.type
_entity.pdbx_description
1 polymer ?
#
loop_
_entity_poly.entity_id
_entity_poly.type
_entity_poly.pdbx_seq_one_letter_code
_entity_poly.pdbx_strand_id
1 'polypeptide(L)'
;WYHSLDNFRNGYLPKHWDAARGPWSEAHARELFRSVLQGYLLSLRAMIQVGHRVISEAVILPATRDLYLDSLTGVRVFLFGVRCPLPIAQERERQRADRHKGVPIELDVPEFDLVHSHGPYDAEVDSSVTPLEDAVAIFSAALSSTPAAFGRMRAEQTAAEFARACIFCEVVEQTRPAHVIYETPATVAFLDQLRQPHDPAHVLVIPKAHVENIYAVDDALGAELFAAHALVARAVKRAFGPEGITTWSSNEPGANQEVPHFHLHVYPRRFGVPYPPVITKPETPVADDVLAQSADRLRRAITDLRSGT
;
A
#
# COMPACT_ATOMS: atom_id res chain seq x y z
N TRP A 1 3.98 9.95 -40.72
CA TRP A 1 3.30 8.80 -40.12
C TRP A 1 3.08 9.13 -38.66
N TYR A 2 1.86 9.57 -38.32
CA TYR A 2 1.47 9.87 -36.94
C TYR A 2 0.62 8.70 -36.45
N HIS A 3 1.10 8.00 -35.42
CA HIS A 3 0.34 6.95 -34.75
C HIS A 3 0.32 7.33 -33.27
N SER A 4 -0.88 7.46 -32.69
CA SER A 4 -0.98 7.72 -31.25
C SER A 4 -0.54 6.48 -30.47
N LEU A 5 -0.25 6.66 -29.19
CA LEU A 5 0.05 5.55 -28.27
C LEU A 5 -1.07 4.48 -28.29
N ASP A 6 -2.32 4.89 -28.51
CA ASP A 6 -3.51 4.02 -28.54
C ASP A 6 -3.55 3.11 -29.78
N ASN A 7 -2.89 3.50 -30.88
CA ASN A 7 -2.80 2.65 -32.07
C ASN A 7 -2.00 1.37 -31.78
N PHE A 8 -1.04 1.42 -30.86
CA PHE A 8 -0.29 0.24 -30.41
C PHE A 8 -1.13 -0.64 -29.48
N ARG A 9 -2.00 -0.03 -28.66
CA ARG A 9 -2.94 -0.74 -27.78
C ARG A 9 -3.94 -1.60 -28.56
N ASN A 10 -4.44 -1.08 -29.67
CA ASN A 10 -5.45 -1.74 -30.52
C ASN A 10 -4.85 -2.63 -31.62
N GLY A 11 -3.53 -2.83 -31.64
CA GLY A 11 -2.88 -3.77 -32.53
C GLY A 11 -2.64 -3.35 -33.97
N TYR A 12 -2.44 -2.06 -34.19
CA TYR A 12 -1.98 -1.60 -35.49
C TYR A 12 -0.46 -1.78 -35.64
N LEU A 13 -0.05 -2.94 -36.15
CA LEU A 13 1.26 -3.10 -36.80
C LEU A 13 1.04 -3.25 -38.31
N PRO A 14 1.63 -2.38 -39.14
CA PRO A 14 1.76 -2.68 -40.56
C PRO A 14 2.45 -4.04 -40.73
N LYS A 15 1.95 -4.89 -41.64
CA LYS A 15 2.45 -6.27 -41.90
C LYS A 15 3.98 -6.41 -42.09
N HIS A 16 4.71 -5.31 -42.27
CA HIS A 16 6.15 -5.27 -42.49
C HIS A 16 7.00 -5.06 -41.23
N TRP A 17 6.41 -4.73 -40.07
CA TRP A 17 7.20 -4.42 -38.87
C TRP A 17 7.49 -5.59 -37.94
N ASP A 18 6.87 -6.76 -38.15
CA ASP A 18 7.11 -7.91 -37.28
C ASP A 18 6.99 -9.27 -37.99
N ALA A 19 7.93 -9.54 -38.91
CA ALA A 19 8.07 -10.86 -39.50
C ALA A 19 8.79 -11.87 -38.57
N ALA A 20 9.35 -11.40 -37.44
CA ALA A 20 10.28 -12.17 -36.60
C ALA A 20 9.72 -12.61 -35.24
N ARG A 21 8.67 -11.97 -34.69
CA ARG A 21 8.13 -12.29 -33.34
C ARG A 21 6.82 -13.09 -33.32
N GLY A 22 6.37 -13.61 -34.47
CA GLY A 22 5.16 -14.45 -34.56
C GLY A 22 3.85 -13.65 -34.67
N PRO A 23 2.68 -14.30 -34.56
CA PRO A 23 1.38 -13.63 -34.74
C PRO A 23 1.09 -12.62 -33.63
N TRP A 24 0.38 -11.54 -33.98
CA TRP A 24 -0.07 -10.54 -33.02
C TRP A 24 -0.94 -11.16 -31.93
N SER A 25 -0.68 -10.78 -30.67
CA SER A 25 -1.47 -11.20 -29.51
C SER A 25 -1.73 -10.01 -28.59
N GLU A 26 -2.74 -10.10 -27.74
CA GLU A 26 -3.04 -9.07 -26.74
C GLU A 26 -1.89 -8.90 -25.73
N ALA A 27 -1.15 -9.97 -25.43
CA ALA A 27 0.05 -9.90 -24.60
C ALA A 27 1.17 -9.10 -25.29
N HIS A 28 1.40 -9.33 -26.59
CA HIS A 28 2.35 -8.55 -27.39
C HIS A 28 1.94 -7.06 -27.47
N ALA A 29 0.64 -6.78 -27.59
CA ALA A 29 0.10 -5.41 -27.57
C ALA A 29 0.45 -4.68 -26.26
N ARG A 30 0.22 -5.34 -25.12
CA ARG A 30 0.52 -4.77 -23.79
C ARG A 30 2.01 -4.54 -23.59
N GLU A 31 2.85 -5.48 -23.99
CA GLU A 31 4.30 -5.34 -23.88
C GLU A 31 4.82 -4.18 -24.75
N LEU A 32 4.37 -4.10 -26.01
CA LEU A 32 4.74 -3.03 -26.91
C LEU A 32 4.29 -1.66 -26.37
N PHE A 33 3.04 -1.56 -25.90
CA PHE A 33 2.53 -0.32 -25.29
C PHE A 33 3.39 0.12 -24.10
N ARG A 34 3.74 -0.80 -23.18
CA ARG A 34 4.61 -0.50 -22.03
C ARG A 34 5.99 -0.02 -22.47
N SER A 35 6.59 -0.66 -23.48
CA SER A 35 7.89 -0.27 -24.01
C SER A 35 7.86 1.13 -24.66
N VAL A 36 6.85 1.43 -25.47
CA VAL A 36 6.68 2.73 -26.11
C VAL A 36 6.41 3.83 -25.07
N LEU A 37 5.55 3.56 -24.08
CA LEU A 37 5.29 4.48 -22.97
C LEU A 37 6.56 4.77 -22.16
N GLN A 38 7.35 3.75 -21.85
CA GLN A 38 8.64 3.94 -21.17
C GLN A 38 9.59 4.81 -22.00
N GLY A 39 9.71 4.55 -23.30
CA GLY A 39 10.52 5.38 -24.21
C GLY A 39 10.06 6.84 -24.24
N TYR A 40 8.74 7.07 -24.28
CA TYR A 40 8.15 8.40 -24.18
C TYR A 40 8.54 9.09 -22.86
N LEU A 41 8.38 8.44 -21.71
CA LEU A 41 8.70 9.00 -20.40
C LEU A 41 10.20 9.32 -20.25
N LEU A 42 11.07 8.46 -20.77
CA LEU A 42 12.51 8.71 -20.80
C LEU A 42 12.87 9.91 -21.68
N SER A 43 12.12 10.17 -22.76
CA SER A 43 12.31 11.39 -23.56
C SER A 43 11.94 12.66 -22.78
N LEU A 44 10.87 12.62 -21.98
CA LEU A 44 10.51 13.73 -21.09
C LEU A 44 11.62 13.99 -20.09
N ARG A 45 12.15 12.93 -19.46
CA ARG A 45 13.29 13.03 -18.54
C ARG A 45 14.50 13.69 -19.20
N ALA A 46 14.86 13.28 -20.41
CA ALA A 46 15.99 13.85 -21.13
C ALA A 46 15.79 15.36 -21.38
N MET A 47 14.59 15.80 -21.79
CA MET A 47 14.28 17.22 -21.93
C MET A 47 14.43 17.99 -20.61
N ILE A 48 13.99 17.40 -19.50
CA ILE A 48 14.10 18.02 -18.18
C ILE A 48 15.56 18.14 -17.74
N GLN A 49 16.37 17.11 -18.00
CA GLN A 49 17.80 17.09 -17.64
C GLN A 49 18.61 18.19 -18.34
N VAL A 50 18.21 18.61 -19.54
CA VAL A 50 18.83 19.75 -20.25
C VAL A 50 18.20 21.11 -19.90
N GLY A 51 17.30 21.15 -18.92
CA GLY A 51 16.78 22.37 -18.32
C GLY A 51 15.38 22.80 -18.78
N HIS A 52 14.68 21.99 -19.58
CA HIS A 52 13.31 22.33 -19.99
C HIS A 52 12.30 22.13 -18.84
N ARG A 53 11.31 23.03 -18.77
CA ARG A 53 10.11 22.84 -17.97
C ARG A 53 9.06 22.18 -18.85
N VAL A 54 8.72 20.94 -18.54
CA VAL A 54 7.85 20.11 -19.39
C VAL A 54 6.47 20.00 -18.74
N ILE A 55 5.43 20.27 -19.53
CA ILE A 55 4.05 19.93 -19.20
C ILE A 55 3.66 18.79 -20.13
N SER A 56 3.20 17.68 -19.55
CA SER A 56 2.74 16.51 -20.29
C SER A 56 1.35 16.15 -19.83
N GLU A 57 0.46 15.89 -20.79
CA GLU A 57 -0.74 15.11 -20.52
C GLU A 57 -0.33 13.68 -20.17
N ALA A 58 -1.04 13.05 -19.23
CA ALA A 58 -0.75 11.70 -18.80
C ALA A 58 -2.05 11.00 -18.41
N VAL A 59 -2.34 9.89 -19.10
CA VAL A 59 -3.34 8.93 -18.65
C VAL A 59 -2.58 7.84 -17.88
N ILE A 60 -2.68 7.90 -16.55
CA ILE A 60 -2.03 6.94 -15.66
C ILE A 60 -3.08 5.93 -15.22
N LEU A 61 -2.81 4.66 -15.50
CA LEU A 61 -3.62 3.54 -15.04
C LEU A 61 -2.87 2.78 -13.94
N PRO A 62 -3.56 2.07 -13.03
CA PRO A 62 -2.89 1.24 -12.03
C PRO A 62 -1.84 0.29 -12.62
N ALA A 63 -2.11 -0.26 -13.81
CA ALA A 63 -1.23 -1.21 -14.52
C ALA A 63 0.02 -0.59 -15.16
N THR A 64 0.11 0.74 -15.26
CA THR A 64 1.24 1.45 -15.89
C THR A 64 1.88 2.49 -14.98
N ARG A 65 1.34 2.68 -13.76
CA ARG A 65 1.84 3.61 -12.75
C ARG A 65 3.33 3.41 -12.45
N ASP A 66 3.76 2.16 -12.36
CA ASP A 66 5.15 1.76 -12.11
C ASP A 66 6.11 2.40 -13.11
N LEU A 67 5.76 2.41 -14.41
CA LEU A 67 6.58 3.01 -15.45
C LEU A 67 6.79 4.52 -15.24
N TYR A 68 5.76 5.25 -14.79
CA TYR A 68 5.86 6.68 -14.48
C TYR A 68 6.78 6.93 -13.29
N LEU A 69 6.59 6.15 -12.21
CA LEU A 69 7.41 6.24 -11.02
C LEU A 69 8.87 5.94 -11.41
N ASP A 70 9.16 4.79 -12.00
CA ASP A 70 10.54 4.38 -12.26
C ASP A 70 11.25 5.31 -13.25
N SER A 71 10.62 5.64 -14.37
CA SER A 71 11.24 6.45 -15.43
C SER A 71 11.54 7.87 -14.98
N LEU A 72 10.71 8.45 -14.10
CA LEU A 72 10.87 9.82 -13.61
C LEU A 72 11.52 9.90 -12.22
N THR A 73 12.18 8.82 -11.78
CA THR A 73 12.92 8.81 -10.50
C THR A 73 13.97 9.91 -10.42
N GLY A 74 13.93 10.69 -9.34
CA GLY A 74 14.84 11.82 -9.12
C GLY A 74 14.47 13.10 -9.89
N VAL A 75 13.35 13.09 -10.62
CA VAL A 75 12.80 14.28 -11.28
C VAL A 75 11.76 14.93 -10.36
N ARG A 76 11.79 16.27 -10.26
CA ARG A 76 10.74 17.03 -9.55
C ARG A 76 9.47 17.07 -10.42
N VAL A 77 8.52 16.18 -10.14
CA VAL A 77 7.26 16.03 -10.90
C VAL A 77 6.08 16.48 -10.05
N PHE A 78 5.27 17.39 -10.56
CA PHE A 78 3.95 17.69 -10.01
C PHE A 78 2.88 16.94 -10.80
N LEU A 79 1.93 16.32 -10.09
CA LEU A 79 0.83 15.60 -10.70
C LEU A 79 -0.50 16.31 -10.38
N PHE A 80 -1.16 16.82 -11.42
CA PHE A 80 -2.42 17.54 -11.30
C PHE A 80 -3.59 16.72 -11.83
N GLY A 81 -4.64 16.60 -11.02
CA GLY A 81 -5.87 15.90 -11.38
C GLY A 81 -6.89 16.86 -11.98
N VAL A 82 -7.45 16.50 -13.12
CA VAL A 82 -8.60 17.20 -13.72
C VAL A 82 -9.69 16.18 -13.93
N ARG A 83 -10.76 16.28 -13.15
CA ARG A 83 -11.91 15.37 -13.22
C ARG A 83 -13.13 16.05 -13.82
N CYS A 84 -14.06 15.26 -14.32
CA CYS A 84 -15.45 15.64 -14.50
C CYS A 84 -16.30 14.36 -14.59
N PRO A 85 -17.62 14.43 -14.34
CA PRO A 85 -18.51 13.30 -14.58
C PRO A 85 -18.44 12.78 -16.03
N LEU A 86 -18.50 11.46 -16.22
CA LEU A 86 -18.47 10.80 -17.54
C LEU A 86 -19.45 11.41 -18.57
N PRO A 87 -20.73 11.73 -18.22
CA PRO A 87 -21.65 12.35 -19.18
C PRO A 87 -21.15 13.69 -19.72
N ILE A 88 -20.47 14.48 -18.87
CA ILE A 88 -19.88 15.77 -19.25
C ILE A 88 -18.67 15.55 -20.15
N ALA A 89 -17.81 14.57 -19.83
CA ALA A 89 -16.67 14.21 -20.65
C ALA A 89 -17.10 13.75 -22.06
N GLN A 90 -18.10 12.87 -22.14
CA GLN A 90 -18.66 12.39 -23.40
C GLN A 90 -19.30 13.50 -24.23
N GLU A 91 -20.01 14.43 -23.60
CA GLU A 91 -20.61 15.57 -24.29
C GLU A 91 -19.53 16.51 -24.84
N ARG A 92 -18.52 16.84 -24.04
CA ARG A 92 -17.37 17.63 -24.49
C ARG A 92 -16.64 16.95 -25.65
N GLU A 93 -16.49 15.63 -25.61
CA GLU A 93 -15.85 14.87 -26.70
C GLU A 93 -16.68 14.88 -27.99
N ARG A 94 -18.03 14.82 -27.89
CA ARG A 94 -18.93 14.99 -29.05
C ARG A 94 -18.83 16.37 -29.70
N GLN A 95 -18.53 17.40 -28.91
CA GLN A 95 -18.45 18.79 -29.38
C GLN A 95 -17.09 19.15 -30.00
N ARG A 96 -16.10 18.25 -29.94
CA ARG A 96 -14.78 18.47 -30.53
C ARG A 96 -14.82 18.51 -32.05
N ALA A 97 -14.51 19.68 -32.61
CA ALA A 97 -14.44 19.89 -34.05
C ALA A 97 -13.09 19.46 -34.67
N ASP A 98 -12.08 19.15 -33.85
CA ASP A 98 -10.71 18.85 -34.26
C ASP A 98 -10.43 17.33 -34.45
N ARG A 99 -11.42 16.46 -34.22
CA ARG A 99 -11.25 15.02 -34.43
C ARG A 99 -11.19 14.63 -35.91
N HIS A 100 -10.29 13.70 -36.22
CA HIS A 100 -10.21 13.06 -37.54
C HIS A 100 -11.44 12.16 -37.76
N LYS A 101 -11.98 12.17 -38.99
CA LYS A 101 -13.13 11.33 -39.38
C LYS A 101 -12.84 9.84 -39.14
N GLY A 102 -13.70 9.17 -38.37
CA GLY A 102 -13.70 7.71 -38.21
C GLY A 102 -13.30 7.16 -36.83
N VAL A 103 -13.00 8.01 -35.84
CA VAL A 103 -12.69 7.58 -34.46
C VAL A 103 -13.97 7.55 -33.61
N PRO A 104 -14.27 6.47 -32.85
CA PRO A 104 -15.45 6.40 -31.99
C PRO A 104 -15.53 7.59 -31.04
N ILE A 105 -16.67 8.28 -31.02
CA ILE A 105 -16.87 9.51 -30.23
C ILE A 105 -17.03 9.21 -28.73
N GLU A 106 -17.29 7.96 -28.37
CA GLU A 106 -17.49 7.55 -26.99
C GLU A 106 -16.18 7.16 -26.30
N LEU A 107 -16.02 7.63 -25.06
CA LEU A 107 -14.94 7.24 -24.17
C LEU A 107 -15.17 5.79 -23.70
N ASP A 108 -14.08 5.02 -23.58
CA ASP A 108 -14.11 3.67 -23.03
C ASP A 108 -14.50 3.73 -21.54
N VAL A 109 -15.71 3.25 -21.21
CA VAL A 109 -16.31 3.37 -19.87
C VAL A 109 -15.51 2.60 -18.81
N PRO A 110 -15.13 1.32 -19.02
CA PRO A 110 -14.18 0.63 -18.14
C PRO A 110 -12.88 1.38 -17.89
N GLU A 111 -12.32 2.04 -18.91
CA GLU A 111 -11.08 2.80 -18.75
C GLU A 111 -11.31 4.08 -17.95
N PHE A 112 -12.43 4.78 -18.19
CA PHE A 112 -12.79 6.00 -17.47
C PHE A 112 -12.82 5.81 -15.95
N ASP A 113 -13.39 4.70 -15.47
CA ASP A 113 -13.45 4.38 -14.03
C ASP A 113 -12.05 4.10 -13.44
N LEU A 114 -11.08 3.73 -14.27
CA LEU A 114 -9.70 3.48 -13.87
C LEU A 114 -8.83 4.73 -13.93
N VAL A 115 -9.13 5.69 -14.81
CA VAL A 115 -8.45 7.00 -14.84
C VAL A 115 -8.74 7.69 -13.50
N HIS A 116 -7.69 8.11 -12.79
CA HIS A 116 -7.71 8.60 -11.40
C HIS A 116 -7.72 7.55 -10.27
N SER A 117 -7.76 6.24 -10.56
CA SER A 117 -7.60 5.17 -9.55
C SER A 117 -6.14 4.80 -9.24
N HIS A 118 -5.18 5.50 -9.85
CA HIS A 118 -3.75 5.18 -9.75
C HIS A 118 -3.07 5.70 -8.48
N GLY A 119 -3.66 6.67 -7.78
CA GLY A 119 -3.12 7.23 -6.54
C GLY A 119 -3.38 8.74 -6.39
N PRO A 120 -2.75 9.39 -5.40
CA PRO A 120 -3.04 10.77 -5.04
C PRO A 120 -2.42 11.81 -5.99
N TYR A 121 -3.10 12.94 -6.17
CA TYR A 121 -2.58 14.12 -6.86
C TYR A 121 -1.91 15.12 -5.90
N ASP A 122 -1.10 16.03 -6.42
CA ASP A 122 -0.59 17.19 -5.66
C ASP A 122 -1.67 18.27 -5.51
N ALA A 123 -2.50 18.44 -6.55
CA ALA A 123 -3.75 19.18 -6.50
C ALA A 123 -4.72 18.63 -7.54
N GLU A 124 -6.01 18.78 -7.29
CA GLU A 124 -7.07 18.25 -8.15
C GLU A 124 -8.22 19.26 -8.25
N VAL A 125 -8.86 19.30 -9.43
CA VAL A 125 -10.07 20.10 -9.67
C VAL A 125 -11.13 19.28 -10.40
N ASP A 126 -12.40 19.59 -10.14
CA ASP A 126 -13.51 19.12 -10.96
C ASP A 126 -13.87 20.19 -12.00
N SER A 127 -13.43 19.97 -13.22
CA SER A 127 -13.67 20.87 -14.36
C SER A 127 -15.13 21.03 -14.77
N SER A 128 -16.07 20.28 -14.17
CA SER A 128 -17.50 20.50 -14.38
C SER A 128 -18.07 21.64 -13.53
N VAL A 129 -17.40 21.98 -12.43
CA VAL A 129 -17.89 22.98 -11.46
C VAL A 129 -16.86 24.05 -11.13
N THR A 130 -15.57 23.81 -11.38
CA THR A 130 -14.49 24.76 -11.12
C THR A 130 -14.24 25.65 -12.34
N PRO A 131 -14.41 26.98 -12.23
CA PRO A 131 -14.02 27.94 -13.27
C PRO A 131 -12.53 27.86 -13.62
N LEU A 132 -12.18 28.30 -14.82
CA LEU A 132 -10.80 28.22 -15.31
C LEU A 132 -9.83 29.05 -14.45
N GLU A 133 -10.22 30.27 -14.08
CA GLU A 133 -9.39 31.14 -13.24
C GLU A 133 -9.07 30.50 -11.87
N ASP A 134 -10.05 29.84 -11.28
CA ASP A 134 -9.92 29.17 -9.99
C ASP A 134 -9.03 27.92 -10.12
N ALA A 135 -9.20 27.14 -11.18
CA ALA A 135 -8.33 25.99 -11.45
C ALA A 135 -6.87 26.41 -11.64
N VAL A 136 -6.62 27.52 -12.36
CA VAL A 136 -5.28 28.09 -12.53
C VAL A 136 -4.70 28.55 -11.19
N ALA A 137 -5.50 29.18 -10.33
CA ALA A 137 -5.07 29.60 -9.01
C ALA A 137 -4.69 28.40 -8.12
N ILE A 138 -5.50 27.34 -8.11
CA ILE A 138 -5.25 26.10 -7.35
C ILE A 138 -3.92 25.46 -7.78
N PHE A 139 -3.70 25.27 -9.08
CA PHE A 139 -2.48 24.64 -9.56
C PHE A 139 -1.24 25.53 -9.36
N SER A 140 -1.38 26.85 -9.52
CA SER A 140 -0.28 27.80 -9.25
C SER A 140 0.15 27.81 -7.78
N ALA A 141 -0.81 27.71 -6.87
CA ALA A 141 -0.53 27.58 -5.44
C ALA A 141 0.23 26.27 -5.16
N ALA A 142 -0.22 25.15 -5.72
CA ALA A 142 0.44 23.85 -5.56
C ALA A 142 1.88 23.84 -6.09
N LEU A 143 2.16 24.51 -7.22
CA LEU A 143 3.53 24.64 -7.76
C LEU A 143 4.51 25.36 -6.82
N SER A 144 4.01 26.13 -5.85
CA SER A 144 4.83 26.81 -4.83
C SER A 144 5.27 25.88 -3.70
N SER A 145 4.77 24.64 -3.67
CA SER A 145 5.07 23.62 -2.66
C SER A 145 6.08 22.56 -3.16
N THR A 146 6.42 21.60 -2.29
CA THR A 146 7.18 20.40 -2.65
C THR A 146 6.22 19.35 -3.20
N PRO A 147 6.42 18.82 -4.42
CA PRO A 147 5.58 17.75 -4.93
C PRO A 147 5.72 16.48 -4.09
N ALA A 148 4.59 15.85 -3.81
CA ALA A 148 4.51 14.71 -2.90
C ALA A 148 3.71 13.53 -3.48
N ALA A 149 2.92 13.72 -4.54
CA ALA A 149 2.14 12.67 -5.19
C ALA A 149 2.95 11.41 -5.51
N PHE A 150 4.04 11.55 -6.27
CA PHE A 150 4.90 10.42 -6.63
C PHE A 150 5.58 9.79 -5.41
N GLY A 151 5.91 10.59 -4.39
CA GLY A 151 6.47 10.09 -3.13
C GLY A 151 5.46 9.20 -2.38
N ARG A 152 4.20 9.65 -2.27
CA ARG A 152 3.11 8.88 -1.67
C ARG A 152 2.83 7.60 -2.45
N MET A 153 2.73 7.67 -3.77
CA MET A 153 2.53 6.48 -4.62
C MET A 153 3.65 5.45 -4.47
N ARG A 154 4.91 5.88 -4.35
CA ARG A 154 6.03 4.97 -4.07
C ARG A 154 5.90 4.33 -2.70
N ALA A 155 5.56 5.11 -1.68
CA ALA A 155 5.35 4.55 -0.34
C ALA A 155 4.24 3.50 -0.33
N GLU A 156 3.12 3.76 -1.02
CA GLU A 156 2.04 2.79 -1.21
C GLU A 156 2.51 1.54 -1.97
N GLN A 157 3.30 1.69 -3.04
CA GLN A 157 3.84 0.57 -3.79
C GLN A 157 4.79 -0.28 -2.95
N THR A 158 5.73 0.34 -2.23
CA THR A 158 6.65 -0.35 -1.34
C THR A 158 5.90 -1.09 -0.25
N ALA A 159 4.89 -0.46 0.38
CA ALA A 159 4.08 -1.11 1.40
C ALA A 159 3.32 -2.33 0.84
N ALA A 160 2.77 -2.23 -0.38
CA ALA A 160 2.11 -3.35 -1.04
C ALA A 160 3.07 -4.48 -1.43
N GLU A 161 4.29 -4.15 -1.90
CA GLU A 161 5.35 -5.13 -2.18
C GLU A 161 5.80 -5.83 -0.89
N PHE A 162 5.93 -5.08 0.21
CA PHE A 162 6.30 -5.62 1.51
C PHE A 162 5.22 -6.55 2.06
N ALA A 163 3.95 -6.16 1.95
CA ALA A 163 2.81 -7.01 2.31
C ALA A 163 2.78 -8.29 1.46
N ARG A 164 3.07 -8.23 0.16
CA ARG A 164 3.17 -9.42 -0.71
C ARG A 164 4.33 -10.34 -0.34
N ALA A 165 5.40 -9.80 0.24
CA ALA A 165 6.52 -10.59 0.76
C ALA A 165 6.30 -11.07 2.21
N CYS A 166 5.20 -10.66 2.86
CA CYS A 166 4.91 -11.02 4.24
C CYS A 166 4.28 -12.42 4.32
N ILE A 167 4.96 -13.34 5.01
CA ILE A 167 4.49 -14.71 5.20
C ILE A 167 3.15 -14.80 5.95
N PHE A 168 2.77 -13.79 6.74
CA PHE A 168 1.46 -13.75 7.41
C PHE A 168 0.36 -13.24 6.49
N CYS A 169 0.67 -12.33 5.55
CA CYS A 169 -0.25 -11.98 4.47
C CYS A 169 -0.53 -13.21 3.60
N GLU A 170 0.47 -14.03 3.30
CA GLU A 170 0.25 -15.31 2.59
C GLU A 170 -0.70 -16.26 3.33
N VAL A 171 -0.69 -16.26 4.67
CA VAL A 171 -1.65 -17.03 5.49
C VAL A 171 -3.06 -16.46 5.37
N VAL A 172 -3.20 -15.13 5.45
CA VAL A 172 -4.49 -14.43 5.30
C VAL A 172 -5.09 -14.66 3.91
N GLU A 173 -4.25 -14.61 2.87
CA GLU A 173 -4.62 -14.84 1.48
C GLU A 173 -4.78 -16.34 1.14
N GLN A 174 -4.51 -17.24 2.10
CA GLN A 174 -4.58 -18.69 1.93
C GLN A 174 -3.63 -19.23 0.84
N THR A 175 -2.58 -18.48 0.49
CA THR A 175 -1.55 -18.88 -0.46
C THR A 175 -0.44 -19.69 0.20
N ARG A 176 -0.31 -19.59 1.53
CA ARG A 176 0.56 -20.43 2.35
C ARG A 176 -0.24 -21.40 3.23
N PRO A 177 0.10 -22.69 3.27
CA PRO A 177 -0.54 -23.63 4.19
C PRO A 177 -0.37 -23.21 5.66
N ALA A 178 -1.49 -23.14 6.39
CA ALA A 178 -1.52 -22.89 7.82
C ALA A 178 -2.69 -23.62 8.48
N HIS A 179 -2.55 -23.97 9.76
CA HIS A 179 -3.62 -24.54 10.55
C HIS A 179 -4.40 -23.43 11.25
N VAL A 180 -5.33 -22.81 10.52
CA VAL A 180 -6.24 -21.78 11.04
C VAL A 180 -7.25 -22.40 12.00
N ILE A 181 -7.40 -21.81 13.19
CA ILE A 181 -8.29 -22.31 14.26
C ILE A 181 -9.41 -21.34 14.63
N TYR A 182 -9.29 -20.07 14.25
CA TYR A 182 -10.28 -19.04 14.50
C TYR A 182 -10.11 -17.89 13.51
N GLU A 183 -11.21 -17.33 13.04
CA GLU A 183 -11.21 -16.26 12.05
C GLU A 183 -12.43 -15.35 12.23
N THR A 184 -12.21 -14.05 12.08
CA THR A 184 -13.24 -13.00 12.06
C THR A 184 -13.07 -12.15 10.79
N PRO A 185 -13.91 -11.14 10.53
CA PRO A 185 -13.68 -10.22 9.43
C PRO A 185 -12.34 -9.49 9.48
N ALA A 186 -11.78 -9.19 10.66
CA ALA A 186 -10.52 -8.44 10.79
C ALA A 186 -9.34 -9.22 11.38
N THR A 187 -9.53 -10.43 11.93
CA THR A 187 -8.49 -11.21 12.63
C THR A 187 -8.45 -12.66 12.17
N VAL A 188 -7.27 -13.28 12.22
CA VAL A 188 -7.08 -14.72 12.05
C VAL A 188 -6.13 -15.27 13.12
N ALA A 189 -6.40 -16.49 13.58
CA ALA A 189 -5.54 -17.21 14.51
C ALA A 189 -5.16 -18.59 13.96
N PHE A 190 -3.88 -18.92 14.04
CA PHE A 190 -3.32 -20.16 13.49
C PHE A 190 -2.12 -20.65 14.30
N LEU A 191 -1.81 -21.95 14.20
CA LEU A 191 -0.65 -22.52 14.89
C LEU A 191 0.67 -22.01 14.30
N ASP A 192 1.61 -21.62 15.17
CA ASP A 192 2.97 -21.25 14.77
C ASP A 192 3.72 -22.49 14.24
N GLN A 193 4.13 -22.49 12.97
CA GLN A 193 4.78 -23.67 12.39
C GLN A 193 6.22 -23.89 12.91
N LEU A 194 6.94 -22.83 13.27
CA LEU A 194 8.38 -22.87 13.54
C LEU A 194 8.70 -22.98 15.03
N ARG A 195 7.84 -22.44 15.91
CA ARG A 195 8.11 -22.32 17.34
C ARG A 195 7.07 -23.04 18.16
N GLN A 196 7.09 -24.37 18.12
CA GLN A 196 6.20 -25.16 18.97
C GLN A 196 6.88 -25.55 20.31
N PRO A 197 6.19 -25.44 21.45
CA PRO A 197 6.59 -26.09 22.69
C PRO A 197 6.51 -27.61 22.55
N HIS A 198 6.92 -28.34 23.59
CA HIS A 198 6.76 -29.80 23.66
C HIS A 198 5.33 -30.26 23.35
N ASP A 199 4.32 -29.52 23.85
CA ASP A 199 2.94 -29.65 23.40
C ASP A 199 2.68 -28.64 22.27
N PRO A 200 2.39 -29.06 21.02
CA PRO A 200 2.31 -28.16 19.87
C PRO A 200 0.99 -27.37 19.86
N ALA A 201 0.89 -26.38 20.75
CA ALA A 201 -0.27 -25.51 20.89
C ALA A 201 0.11 -24.02 21.01
N HIS A 202 1.27 -23.63 20.47
CA HIS A 202 1.58 -22.21 20.27
C HIS A 202 0.78 -21.68 19.08
N VAL A 203 0.00 -20.64 19.35
CA VAL A 203 -0.89 -19.99 18.39
C VAL A 203 -0.50 -18.52 18.25
N LEU A 204 -0.56 -18.02 17.03
CA LEU A 204 -0.44 -16.60 16.69
C LEU A 204 -1.83 -16.05 16.39
N VAL A 205 -2.13 -14.85 16.89
CA VAL A 205 -3.34 -14.09 16.54
C VAL A 205 -2.89 -12.82 15.84
N ILE A 206 -3.33 -12.63 14.59
CA ILE A 206 -2.88 -11.54 13.72
C ILE A 206 -4.08 -10.78 13.12
N PRO A 207 -3.92 -9.48 12.81
CA PRO A 207 -4.90 -8.79 11.98
C PRO A 207 -4.80 -9.29 10.54
N LYS A 208 -5.91 -9.26 9.81
CA LYS A 208 -5.91 -9.52 8.36
C LYS A 208 -5.28 -8.37 7.58
N ALA A 209 -5.49 -7.14 8.04
CA ALA A 209 -4.77 -5.99 7.51
C ALA A 209 -3.27 -6.09 7.85
N HIS A 210 -2.41 -5.73 6.90
CA HIS A 210 -0.98 -5.63 7.15
C HIS A 210 -0.67 -4.35 7.95
N VAL A 211 -0.45 -4.52 9.25
CA VAL A 211 0.09 -3.48 10.13
C VAL A 211 1.36 -4.03 10.76
N GLU A 212 2.48 -3.32 10.63
CA GLU A 212 3.78 -3.90 11.00
C GLU A 212 3.90 -4.20 12.49
N ASN A 213 3.38 -3.30 13.33
CA ASN A 213 3.54 -3.35 14.77
C ASN A 213 2.35 -2.66 15.47
N ILE A 214 2.38 -2.63 16.80
CA ILE A 214 1.29 -2.09 17.62
C ILE A 214 1.00 -0.61 17.36
N TYR A 215 1.95 0.17 16.84
CA TYR A 215 1.81 1.62 16.67
C TYR A 215 0.80 1.98 15.58
N ALA A 216 0.52 1.05 14.66
CA ALA A 216 -0.44 1.21 13.57
C ALA A 216 -1.79 0.51 13.82
N VAL A 217 -2.00 -0.05 15.03
CA VAL A 217 -3.26 -0.68 15.41
C VAL A 217 -4.20 0.38 15.97
N ASP A 218 -5.33 0.60 15.30
CA ASP A 218 -6.38 1.50 15.81
C ASP A 218 -7.22 0.86 16.93
N ASP A 219 -8.04 1.67 17.61
CA ASP A 219 -8.84 1.24 18.78
C ASP A 219 -9.82 0.09 18.43
N ALA A 220 -10.42 0.13 17.24
CA ALA A 220 -11.42 -0.85 16.82
C ALA A 220 -10.75 -2.20 16.53
N LEU A 221 -9.66 -2.18 15.76
CA LEU A 221 -8.86 -3.35 15.45
C LEU A 221 -8.22 -3.93 16.72
N GLY A 222 -7.71 -3.07 17.60
CA GLY A 222 -7.13 -3.47 18.89
C GLY A 222 -8.12 -4.22 19.79
N ALA A 223 -9.37 -3.73 19.86
CA ALA A 223 -10.43 -4.38 20.63
C ALA A 223 -10.75 -5.79 20.08
N GLU A 224 -10.87 -5.93 18.76
CA GLU A 224 -11.16 -7.22 18.11
C GLU A 224 -9.99 -8.21 18.28
N LEU A 225 -8.75 -7.75 18.05
CA LEU A 225 -7.55 -8.56 18.21
C LEU A 225 -7.42 -9.11 19.64
N PHE A 226 -7.61 -8.27 20.65
CA PHE A 226 -7.48 -8.70 22.03
C PHE A 226 -8.61 -9.64 22.46
N ALA A 227 -9.83 -9.44 21.95
CA ALA A 227 -10.94 -10.36 22.19
C ALA A 227 -10.65 -11.75 21.60
N ALA A 228 -10.15 -11.82 20.37
CA ALA A 228 -9.71 -13.06 19.72
C ALA A 228 -8.55 -13.71 20.49
N HIS A 229 -7.56 -12.93 20.90
CA HIS A 229 -6.41 -13.39 21.68
C HIS A 229 -6.81 -14.03 23.01
N ALA A 230 -7.70 -13.37 23.76
CA ALA A 230 -8.22 -13.90 25.01
C ALA A 230 -9.04 -15.20 24.80
N LEU A 231 -9.82 -15.28 23.72
CA LEU A 231 -10.56 -16.50 23.36
C LEU A 231 -9.61 -17.67 23.05
N VAL A 232 -8.60 -17.43 22.22
CA VAL A 232 -7.59 -18.43 21.84
C VAL A 232 -6.82 -18.91 23.07
N ALA A 233 -6.41 -18.02 23.98
CA ALA A 233 -5.74 -18.41 25.23
C ALA A 233 -6.61 -19.34 26.10
N ARG A 234 -7.92 -19.06 26.21
CA ARG A 234 -8.86 -19.96 26.91
C ARG A 234 -9.01 -21.30 26.19
N ALA A 235 -9.04 -21.30 24.85
CA ALA A 235 -9.11 -22.51 24.05
C ALA A 235 -7.87 -23.40 24.26
N VAL A 236 -6.67 -22.83 24.19
CA VAL A 236 -5.40 -23.54 24.46
C VAL A 236 -5.39 -24.12 25.88
N LYS A 237 -5.77 -23.32 26.89
CA LYS A 237 -5.84 -23.78 28.29
C LYS A 237 -6.80 -24.97 28.44
N ARG A 238 -7.98 -24.92 27.81
CA ARG A 238 -9.00 -25.97 27.88
C ARG A 238 -8.59 -27.25 27.15
N ALA A 239 -7.98 -27.12 25.97
CA ALA A 239 -7.67 -28.26 25.11
C ALA A 239 -6.41 -29.03 25.55
N PHE A 240 -5.39 -28.32 26.06
CA PHE A 240 -4.09 -28.91 26.37
C PHE A 240 -3.77 -28.97 27.86
N GLY A 241 -4.55 -28.30 28.71
CA GLY A 241 -4.33 -28.25 30.16
C GLY A 241 -2.90 -27.86 30.58
N PRO A 242 -2.23 -26.86 29.96
CA PRO A 242 -0.92 -26.41 30.43
C PRO A 242 -1.04 -25.80 31.81
N GLU A 243 0.03 -25.76 32.60
CA GLU A 243 0.01 -25.14 33.93
C GLU A 243 -0.13 -23.61 33.82
N GLY A 244 0.38 -23.01 32.74
CA GLY A 244 0.22 -21.59 32.44
C GLY A 244 0.15 -21.26 30.95
N ILE A 245 -0.12 -19.99 30.65
CA ILE A 245 -0.05 -19.43 29.30
C ILE A 245 0.86 -18.20 29.37
N THR A 246 1.77 -18.05 28.41
CA THR A 246 2.50 -16.80 28.17
C THR A 246 1.93 -16.14 26.93
N THR A 247 1.66 -14.84 27.04
CA THR A 247 1.23 -14.01 25.93
C THR A 247 2.18 -12.85 25.76
N TRP A 248 2.56 -12.51 24.54
CA TRP A 248 3.38 -11.34 24.24
C TRP A 248 3.16 -10.87 22.79
N SER A 249 3.68 -9.68 22.50
CA SER A 249 3.93 -9.17 21.16
C SER A 249 5.31 -8.52 21.18
N SER A 250 6.05 -8.66 20.08
CA SER A 250 7.29 -7.92 19.85
C SER A 250 7.04 -6.83 18.83
N ASN A 251 7.60 -5.64 19.05
CA ASN A 251 7.46 -4.48 18.15
C ASN A 251 8.85 -3.98 17.79
N GLU A 252 9.18 -4.00 16.50
CA GLU A 252 10.46 -3.62 15.90
C GLU A 252 11.63 -4.58 16.25
N PRO A 253 12.76 -4.52 15.51
CA PRO A 253 13.91 -5.38 15.74
C PRO A 253 14.51 -5.27 17.14
N GLY A 254 14.39 -4.11 17.78
CA GLY A 254 14.85 -3.88 19.16
C GLY A 254 14.13 -4.75 20.21
N ALA A 255 12.91 -5.21 19.91
CA ALA A 255 12.15 -6.15 20.74
C ALA A 255 12.15 -7.59 20.16
N ASN A 256 13.05 -7.88 19.21
CA ASN A 256 13.14 -9.17 18.52
C ASN A 256 11.87 -9.54 17.74
N GLN A 257 11.24 -8.55 17.08
CA GLN A 257 10.20 -8.83 16.09
C GLN A 257 10.83 -9.37 14.80
N GLU A 258 10.40 -10.55 14.36
CA GLU A 258 10.96 -11.21 13.16
C GLU A 258 10.07 -11.08 11.93
N VAL A 259 8.75 -11.21 12.11
CA VAL A 259 7.77 -10.96 11.06
C VAL A 259 7.18 -9.56 11.29
N PRO A 260 7.40 -8.60 10.39
CA PRO A 260 6.88 -7.23 10.48
C PRO A 260 5.40 -7.19 10.07
N HIS A 261 4.59 -7.94 10.80
CA HIS A 261 3.13 -7.98 10.75
C HIS A 261 2.69 -8.27 12.17
N PHE A 262 1.94 -7.36 12.78
CA PHE A 262 1.60 -7.40 14.20
C PHE A 262 0.99 -8.75 14.58
N HIS A 263 1.49 -9.36 15.65
CA HIS A 263 1.04 -10.68 16.07
C HIS A 263 1.12 -10.83 17.58
N LEU A 264 0.06 -11.41 18.13
CA LEU A 264 -0.06 -11.75 19.53
C LEU A 264 0.17 -13.25 19.71
N HIS A 265 1.16 -13.58 20.52
CA HIS A 265 1.48 -14.97 20.83
C HIS A 265 0.58 -15.50 21.95
N VAL A 266 0.21 -16.78 21.83
CA VAL A 266 -0.42 -17.59 22.90
C VAL A 266 0.39 -18.87 23.04
N TYR A 267 1.26 -18.92 24.05
CA TYR A 267 2.20 -20.01 24.22
C TYR A 267 1.92 -20.80 25.51
N PRO A 268 1.61 -22.11 25.43
CA PRO A 268 1.38 -22.94 26.60
C PRO A 268 2.66 -23.20 27.38
N ARG A 269 2.57 -23.20 28.71
CA ARG A 269 3.70 -23.37 29.62
C ARG A 269 3.57 -24.62 30.47
N ARG A 270 4.67 -25.37 30.52
CA ARG A 270 4.90 -26.51 31.44
C ARG A 270 5.96 -26.17 32.47
N PHE A 271 5.87 -26.75 33.66
CA PHE A 271 6.95 -26.67 34.65
C PHE A 271 8.25 -27.26 34.10
N GLY A 272 9.39 -26.68 34.49
CA GLY A 272 10.72 -27.17 34.09
C GLY A 272 11.16 -26.82 32.66
N VAL A 273 10.31 -26.19 31.84
CA VAL A 273 10.68 -25.73 30.49
C VAL A 273 11.26 -24.30 30.54
N PRO A 274 12.53 -24.09 30.13
CA PRO A 274 13.17 -22.77 30.15
C PRO A 274 12.44 -21.72 29.30
N TYR A 275 12.59 -20.45 29.68
CA TYR A 275 12.02 -19.28 29.01
C TYR A 275 13.04 -18.69 28.00
N PRO A 276 12.63 -17.93 26.96
CA PRO A 276 13.47 -16.86 26.37
C PRO A 276 13.93 -15.86 27.46
N PRO A 277 14.79 -14.85 27.24
CA PRO A 277 15.45 -14.14 28.36
C PRO A 277 14.47 -13.56 29.39
N VAL A 278 14.65 -13.98 30.65
CA VAL A 278 13.85 -13.55 31.80
C VAL A 278 14.08 -12.07 32.03
N ILE A 279 13.03 -11.26 32.08
CA ILE A 279 13.11 -9.92 32.68
C ILE A 279 13.43 -10.15 34.16
N THR A 280 14.69 -9.97 34.53
CA THR A 280 15.14 -10.15 35.90
C THR A 280 14.69 -8.97 36.74
N LYS A 281 14.12 -9.26 37.92
CA LYS A 281 13.86 -8.22 38.92
C LYS A 281 15.21 -7.62 39.34
N PRO A 282 15.43 -6.30 39.20
CA PRO A 282 16.64 -5.67 39.70
C PRO A 282 16.68 -5.77 41.22
N GLU A 283 17.88 -5.93 41.79
CA GLU A 283 18.08 -5.98 43.25
C GLU A 283 17.71 -4.66 43.91
N THR A 284 18.00 -3.55 43.23
CA THR A 284 17.69 -2.19 43.70
C THR A 284 16.56 -1.60 42.86
N PRO A 285 15.44 -1.18 43.49
CA PRO A 285 14.39 -0.44 42.80
C PRO A 285 14.91 0.87 42.20
N VAL A 286 14.29 1.31 41.10
CA VAL A 286 14.50 2.65 40.56
C VAL A 286 14.00 3.69 41.58
N ALA A 287 14.75 4.78 41.75
CA ALA A 287 14.40 5.85 42.67
C ALA A 287 13.08 6.54 42.27
N ASP A 288 12.30 6.97 43.26
CA ASP A 288 10.94 7.50 43.05
C ASP A 288 10.92 8.80 42.24
N ASP A 289 11.92 9.67 42.42
CA ASP A 289 12.07 10.90 41.65
C ASP A 289 12.33 10.64 40.15
N VAL A 290 13.09 9.60 39.83
CA VAL A 290 13.32 9.14 38.44
C VAL A 290 12.04 8.57 37.83
N LEU A 291 11.25 7.82 38.62
CA LEU A 291 9.95 7.31 38.18
C LEU A 291 8.94 8.44 37.96
N ALA A 292 8.92 9.46 38.83
CA ALA A 292 8.06 10.63 38.69
C ALA A 292 8.38 11.40 37.39
N GLN A 293 9.67 11.65 37.11
CA GLN A 293 10.11 12.30 35.88
C GLN A 293 9.71 11.49 34.63
N SER A 294 9.84 10.16 34.70
CA SER A 294 9.44 9.25 33.62
C SER A 294 7.92 9.29 33.40
N ALA A 295 7.13 9.27 34.47
CA ALA A 295 5.68 9.35 34.41
C ALA A 295 5.22 10.65 33.75
N ASP A 296 5.83 11.79 34.10
CA ASP A 296 5.49 13.08 33.50
C ASP A 296 5.82 13.14 32.01
N ARG A 297 6.96 12.56 31.61
CA ARG A 297 7.31 12.44 30.19
C ARG A 297 6.29 11.58 29.43
N LEU A 298 5.89 10.45 29.98
CA LEU A 298 4.90 9.57 29.38
C LEU A 298 3.51 10.22 29.30
N ARG A 299 3.06 10.92 30.35
CA ARG A 299 1.78 11.66 30.34
C ARG A 299 1.72 12.73 29.26
N ARG A 300 2.82 13.46 29.04
CA ARG A 300 2.92 14.43 27.93
C ARG A 300 2.77 13.74 26.58
N ALA A 301 3.56 12.69 26.33
CA ALA A 301 3.48 11.93 25.08
C ALA A 301 2.08 11.34 24.84
N ILE A 302 1.39 10.86 25.88
CA ILE A 302 -0.01 10.38 25.77
C ILE A 302 -0.95 11.52 25.39
N THR A 303 -0.77 12.71 25.97
CA THR A 303 -1.58 13.89 25.62
C THR A 303 -1.39 14.24 24.15
N ASP A 304 -0.14 14.35 23.69
CA ASP A 304 0.24 14.70 22.32
C ASP A 304 -0.36 13.72 21.29
N LEU A 305 -0.19 12.42 21.54
CA LEU A 305 -0.75 11.35 20.70
C LEU A 305 -2.29 11.41 20.60
N ARG A 306 -2.97 11.81 21.68
CA ARG A 306 -4.44 11.93 21.69
C ARG A 306 -4.93 13.21 21.04
N SER A 307 -4.14 14.29 21.03
CA SER A 307 -4.47 15.53 20.33
C SER A 307 -4.10 15.53 18.85
N GLY A 308 -3.32 14.55 18.39
CA GLY A 308 -2.86 14.47 16.99
C GLY A 308 -1.82 15.54 16.64
N THR A 309 -1.15 16.09 17.65
CA THR A 309 -0.06 17.08 17.58
C THR A 309 1.26 16.41 17.90
#